data_AF-A0A7J4P8P7-F1
#
_entry.id   AF-A0A7J4P8P7-F1
#
_cell.length_a   1.000
_cell.length_b   1.000
_cell.length_c   1.000
_cell.angle_alpha   90.00
_cell.angle_beta   90.00
_cell.angle_gamma   90.00
#
_symmetry.space_group_name_H-M   'P 1'
#
loop_
_entity.id
_entity.type
_entity.pdbx_description
1 polymer ?
#
loop_
_entity_poly.entity_id
_entity_poly.type
_entity_poly.pdbx_seq_one_letter_code
_entity_poly.pdbx_strand_id
1 'polypeptide(L)'
;MPIYIMASRLTDEGRKTIKERPERIKEVNEEVVQMGAKLIAQYAILGPYDFINILEAKDDETIVQIAIQLGARGTLQMETFAAIPVDDLVKKLKK
;
A
#
# COMPACT_ATOMS: atom_id res chain seq x y z
N MET A 1 -10.84 8.31 -9.13
CA MET A 1 -10.13 8.64 -7.89
C MET A 1 -8.64 8.44 -8.14
N PRO A 2 -7.75 9.19 -7.48
CA PRO A 2 -6.31 8.93 -7.58
C PRO A 2 -5.95 7.51 -7.16
N ILE A 3 -4.97 6.91 -7.86
CA ILE A 3 -4.45 5.58 -7.56
C ILE A 3 -3.10 5.75 -6.89
N TYR A 4 -2.84 4.92 -5.88
CA TYR A 4 -1.58 4.89 -5.16
C TYR A 4 -1.04 3.47 -5.11
N ILE A 5 0.27 3.36 -5.14
CA ILE A 5 1.00 2.11 -4.98
C ILE A 5 1.79 2.21 -3.70
N MET A 6 1.54 1.30 -2.76
CA MET A 6 2.33 1.16 -1.53
C MET A 6 3.15 -0.12 -1.61
N ALA A 7 4.46 0.05 -1.74
CA ALA A 7 5.42 -1.05 -1.71
C ALA A 7 5.96 -1.16 -0.28
N SER A 8 5.85 -2.35 0.32
CA SER A 8 6.25 -2.56 1.72
C SER A 8 7.23 -3.71 1.87
N ARG A 9 8.21 -3.51 2.74
CA ARG A 9 9.21 -4.48 3.15
C ARG A 9 9.05 -4.76 4.64
N LEU A 10 8.98 -6.03 4.99
CA LEU A 10 8.93 -6.49 6.37
C LEU A 10 10.26 -6.24 7.07
N THR A 11 10.17 -5.77 8.31
CA THR A 11 11.30 -5.80 9.25
C THR A 11 11.47 -7.22 9.79
N ASP A 12 12.54 -7.46 10.56
CA ASP A 12 12.75 -8.78 11.18
C ASP A 12 11.62 -9.18 12.13
N GLU A 13 11.05 -8.20 12.83
CA GLU A 13 9.85 -8.38 13.65
C GLU A 13 8.63 -8.68 12.79
N GLY A 14 8.42 -7.94 11.70
CA GLY A 14 7.34 -8.20 10.75
C GLY A 14 7.36 -9.62 10.21
N ARG A 15 8.54 -10.14 9.83
CA ARG A 15 8.69 -11.51 9.33
C ARG A 15 8.30 -12.56 10.37
N LYS A 16 8.71 -12.37 11.64
CA LYS A 16 8.31 -13.26 12.74
C LYS A 16 6.80 -13.23 12.95
N THR A 17 6.23 -12.03 13.02
CA THR A 17 4.79 -11.84 13.20
C THR A 17 3.97 -12.50 12.08
N ILE A 18 4.36 -12.33 10.82
CA ILE A 18 3.66 -12.97 9.69
C ILE A 18 3.81 -14.50 9.73
N LYS A 19 4.98 -15.01 10.15
CA LYS A 19 5.19 -16.46 10.29
C LYS A 19 4.31 -17.08 11.38
N GLU A 20 4.12 -16.38 12.50
CA GLU A 20 3.30 -16.84 13.63
C GLU A 20 1.81 -16.57 13.39
N ARG A 21 1.47 -15.46 12.73
CA ARG A 21 0.10 -14.99 12.47
C ARG A 21 -0.03 -14.45 11.04
N PRO A 22 -0.18 -15.33 10.03
CA PRO A 22 -0.27 -14.94 8.63
C PRO A 22 -1.52 -14.10 8.31
N GLU A 23 -2.60 -14.28 9.08
CA GLU A 23 -3.85 -13.50 8.92
C GLU A 23 -3.64 -12.00 9.11
N ARG A 24 -2.53 -11.58 9.75
CA ARG A 24 -2.20 -10.16 9.95
C ARG A 24 -2.07 -9.39 8.62
N ILE A 25 -1.71 -10.07 7.53
CA ILE A 25 -1.68 -9.48 6.18
C ILE A 25 -3.07 -8.94 5.78
N LYS A 26 -4.13 -9.71 6.07
CA LYS A 26 -5.50 -9.34 5.71
C LYS A 26 -6.07 -8.28 6.65
N GLU A 27 -5.74 -8.34 7.94
CA GLU A 27 -6.18 -7.34 8.92
C GLU A 27 -5.70 -5.93 8.56
N VAL A 28 -4.46 -5.81 8.08
CA VAL A 28 -3.92 -4.52 7.59
C VAL A 28 -4.76 -3.98 6.44
N ASN A 29 -5.27 -4.84 5.55
CA ASN A 29 -6.12 -4.41 4.45
C ASN A 29 -7.44 -3.82 4.94
N GLU A 30 -8.07 -4.43 5.94
CA GLU A 30 -9.32 -3.94 6.53
C GLU A 30 -9.13 -2.57 7.19
N GLU A 31 -8.02 -2.39 7.90
CA GLU A 31 -7.67 -1.12 8.52
C GLU A 31 -7.45 -0.01 7.47
N VAL A 32 -6.81 -0.32 6.34
CA VAL A 32 -6.65 0.62 5.22
C VAL A 32 -8.00 1.06 4.65
N VAL A 33 -8.94 0.12 4.52
CA VAL A 33 -10.32 0.41 4.10
C VAL A 33 -11.06 1.28 5.11
N GLN A 34 -10.89 1.02 6.40
CA GLN A 34 -11.49 1.85 7.46
C GLN A 34 -10.90 3.27 7.51
N MET A 35 -9.64 3.44 7.11
CA MET A 35 -8.96 4.74 7.04
C MET A 35 -9.32 5.56 5.78
N GLY A 36 -10.23 5.07 4.94
CA GLY A 36 -10.74 5.81 3.79
C GLY A 36 -10.02 5.56 2.46
N ALA A 37 -9.18 4.52 2.38
CA ALA A 37 -8.60 4.06 1.13
C ALA A 37 -9.19 2.71 0.71
N LYS A 38 -9.63 2.59 -0.53
CA LYS A 38 -10.13 1.34 -1.10
C LYS A 38 -8.97 0.52 -1.64
N LEU A 39 -8.83 -0.73 -1.21
CA LEU A 39 -7.87 -1.68 -1.77
C LEU A 39 -8.36 -2.17 -3.14
N ILE A 40 -7.63 -1.87 -4.20
CA ILE A 40 -7.87 -2.42 -5.54
C ILE A 40 -7.29 -3.83 -5.63
N ALA A 41 -6.04 -3.99 -5.21
CA ALA A 41 -5.32 -5.26 -5.27
C ALA A 41 -4.15 -5.27 -4.28
N GLN A 42 -3.80 -6.46 -3.82
CA GLN A 42 -2.61 -6.72 -3.01
C GLN A 42 -1.88 -7.93 -3.57
N TYR A 43 -0.55 -7.85 -3.62
CA TYR A 43 0.30 -8.95 -4.07
C TYR A 43 1.46 -9.13 -3.09
N ALA A 44 1.75 -10.38 -2.72
CA ALA A 44 3.07 -10.74 -2.23
C ALA A 44 4.00 -10.88 -3.44
N ILE A 45 5.17 -10.26 -3.38
CA ILE A 45 6.10 -10.21 -4.52
C ILE A 45 7.49 -10.68 -4.11
N LEU A 46 8.29 -11.07 -5.11
CA LEU A 46 9.69 -11.39 -4.94
C LEU A 46 10.52 -10.21 -5.42
N GLY A 47 11.46 -9.76 -4.58
CA GLY A 47 12.36 -8.66 -4.92
C GLY A 47 12.70 -7.81 -3.70
N PRO A 48 12.93 -6.49 -3.89
CA PRO A 48 13.33 -5.61 -2.79
C PRO A 48 12.21 -5.32 -1.77
N TYR A 49 10.96 -5.57 -2.15
CA TYR A 49 9.78 -5.45 -1.28
C TYR A 49 9.10 -6.81 -1.13
N ASP A 50 8.37 -6.97 -0.04
CA ASP A 50 7.63 -8.19 0.28
C ASP A 50 6.17 -8.11 -0.21
N PHE A 51 5.56 -6.90 -0.20
CA PHE A 51 4.20 -6.68 -0.68
C PHE A 51 4.05 -5.42 -1.53
N ILE A 52 3.14 -5.47 -2.49
CA ILE A 52 2.62 -4.31 -3.23
C ILE A 52 1.11 -4.21 -2.98
N ASN A 53 0.65 -3.03 -2.58
CA ASN A 53 -0.76 -2.70 -2.44
C ASN A 53 -1.13 -1.59 -3.43
N ILE A 54 -2.21 -1.78 -4.18
CA ILE A 54 -2.77 -0.79 -5.09
C ILE A 54 -4.03 -0.25 -4.44
N LEU A 55 -4.06 1.03 -4.15
CA LEU A 55 -5.10 1.71 -3.39
C LEU A 55 -5.75 2.83 -4.20
N GLU A 56 -7.05 3.04 -4.02
CA GLU A 56 -7.74 4.28 -4.38
C GLU A 56 -8.02 5.07 -3.11
N ALA A 57 -7.68 6.35 -3.09
CA ALA A 57 -8.06 7.24 -2.00
C ALA A 57 -8.61 8.56 -2.56
N LYS A 58 -9.19 9.37 -1.68
CA LYS A 58 -9.78 10.66 -2.06
C LYS A 58 -8.70 11.69 -2.44
N ASP A 59 -7.60 11.71 -1.69
CA ASP A 59 -6.54 12.71 -1.74
C ASP A 59 -5.21 12.14 -1.20
N ASP A 60 -4.13 12.88 -1.38
CA ASP A 60 -2.78 12.49 -0.94
C ASP A 60 -2.68 12.43 0.60
N GLU A 61 -3.39 13.33 1.30
CA GLU A 61 -3.39 13.41 2.77
C GLU A 61 -3.88 12.11 3.42
N THR A 62 -4.96 11.54 2.87
CA THR A 62 -5.51 10.24 3.31
C THR A 62 -4.45 9.14 3.26
N ILE A 63 -3.66 9.10 2.18
CA ILE A 63 -2.63 8.08 1.97
C ILE A 63 -1.41 8.30 2.85
N VAL A 64 -0.99 9.56 3.05
CA VAL A 64 0.09 9.91 3.97
C VAL A 64 -0.27 9.48 5.39
N GLN A 65 -1.51 9.73 5.83
CA GLN A 65 -1.99 9.30 7.14
C GLN A 65 -1.93 7.77 7.29
N ILE A 66 -2.38 7.03 6.28
CA ILE A 66 -2.31 5.56 6.27
C ILE A 66 -0.86 5.08 6.37
N ALA A 67 0.04 5.65 5.56
CA ALA A 67 1.45 5.28 5.57
C ALA A 67 2.10 5.51 6.95
N ILE A 68 1.81 6.65 7.59
CA ILE A 68 2.31 6.95 8.95
C ILE A 68 1.76 5.94 9.96
N GLN A 69 0.45 5.65 9.94
CA GLN A 69 -0.19 4.74 10.88
C GLN A 69 0.33 3.30 10.76
N LEU A 70 0.52 2.83 9.52
CA LEU A 70 1.08 1.50 9.27
C LEU A 70 2.57 1.44 9.63
N GLY A 71 3.33 2.50 9.33
CA GLY A 71 4.77 2.57 9.60
C GLY A 71 5.09 2.70 11.09
N ALA A 72 4.24 3.37 11.86
CA ALA A 72 4.40 3.55 13.31
C ALA A 72 4.47 2.23 14.10
N ARG A 73 4.01 1.12 13.50
CA ARG A 73 4.02 -0.20 14.13
C ARG A 73 5.38 -0.88 14.12
N GLY A 74 6.34 -0.40 13.34
CA GLY A 74 7.69 -0.96 13.26
C GLY A 74 7.80 -2.33 12.57
N THR A 75 6.67 -2.96 12.22
CA THR A 75 6.65 -4.28 11.56
C THR A 75 6.96 -4.22 10.06
N LEU A 76 6.91 -3.04 9.45
CA LEU A 76 7.17 -2.85 8.03
C LEU A 76 7.74 -1.46 7.76
N GLN A 77 8.52 -1.36 6.70
CA GLN A 77 8.93 -0.11 6.06
C GLN A 77 8.23 -0.04 4.71
N MET A 78 7.82 1.14 4.28
CA MET A 78 7.09 1.27 3.02
C MET A 78 7.47 2.53 2.26
N GLU A 79 7.29 2.44 0.95
CA GLU A 79 7.35 3.56 0.03
C GLU A 79 6.03 3.67 -0.71
N THR A 80 5.57 4.90 -0.89
CA THR A 80 4.27 5.19 -1.48
C THR A 80 4.43 6.05 -2.72
N PHE A 81 3.76 5.67 -3.80
CA PHE A 81 3.83 6.33 -5.09
C PHE A 81 2.42 6.72 -5.55
N ALA A 82 2.25 7.97 -5.98
CA ALA A 82 1.08 8.35 -6.76
C ALA A 82 1.20 7.73 -8.16
N ALA A 83 0.14 7.05 -8.61
CA ALA A 83 0.11 6.34 -9.87
C ALA A 83 -0.91 6.96 -10.82
N ILE A 84 -0.45 7.27 -12.04
CA ILE A 84 -1.30 7.74 -13.13
C ILE A 84 -1.56 6.56 -14.06
N PRO A 85 -2.82 6.19 -14.34
CA PRO A 85 -3.14 5.19 -15.34
C PRO A 85 -2.51 5.54 -16.69
N VAL A 86 -1.88 4.55 -17.33
CA VAL A 86 -1.17 4.76 -18.62
C VAL A 86 -2.11 5.34 -19.68
N ASP A 87 -3.36 4.90 -19.73
CA ASP A 87 -4.36 5.42 -20.69
C ASP A 87 -4.62 6.92 -20.51
N ASP A 88 -4.62 7.42 -19.28
CA ASP A 88 -4.84 8.83 -18.98
C ASP A 88 -3.61 9.66 -19.33
N LEU A 89 -2.41 9.13 -19.08
CA LEU A 89 -1.16 9.73 -19.53
C LEU A 89 -1.12 9.85 -21.06
N VAL A 90 -1.47 8.77 -21.79
CA VAL A 90 -1.51 8.77 -23.26
C VAL A 90 -2.51 9.78 -23.81
N LYS A 91 -3.71 9.87 -23.22
CA LYS A 91 -4.72 10.89 -23.60
C LYS A 91 -4.20 12.30 -23.39
N LYS A 92 -3.44 12.55 -22.31
CA LYS A 92 -2.89 13.87 -22.00
C LYS A 92 -1.81 14.30 -22.98
N LEU A 93 -0.97 13.37 -23.46
CA LEU A 93 0.13 13.66 -24.39
C LEU A 93 -0.31 13.80 -25.86
N LYS A 94 -1.49 13.25 -26.23
CA LYS A 94 -2.07 13.39 -27.57
C LYS A 94 -2.82 14.72 -27.79
N LYS A 95 -2.89 15.57 -26.76
CA LYS A 95 -3.44 16.93 -26.84
C LYS A 95 -2.33 17.94 -27.04
#